data_AF-A0A0K2X865-F1
#
_entry.id   AF-A0A0K2X865-F1
#
_cell.length_a   1.000
_cell.length_b   1.000
_cell.length_c   1.000
_cell.angle_alpha   90.00
_cell.angle_beta   90.00
_cell.angle_gamma   90.00
#
_symmetry.space_group_name_H-M   'P 1'
#
loop_
_entity.id
_entity.type
_entity.pdbx_description
1 polymer ?
#
loop_
_entity_poly.entity_id
_entity_poly.type
_entity_poly.pdbx_seq_one_letter_code
_entity_poly.pdbx_strand_id
1 'polypeptide(L)'
;MSGVVLDKRFFLCWGVFVLAAFFSPDAHMGYVAKFVLKVSFYSAAFFYGVYVLLALLPPRVEEWVKNLLLALSLACAFVRFFVGYAFNMDVNQILLQTLYNTNTAEALAFLKTQTSHLALILALVLGCVLFLWAGRFKWVVSRRLNLILLGLVGLGVGVHVGRTAYLSAQMGSLRLAPPEVLDTLPLIKEARAIYGSLQAGAGVAQNALGRPYHKDYLSVDQNNVPNVVLIVGESASRDFMGVYGYVVPNTPNLNALVMGGGGGGLAQSLCL
;
A
#
# COMPACT_ATOMS: atom_id res chain seq x y z
N MET A 1 -29.78 -23.34 10.82
CA MET A 1 -29.18 -22.27 10.00
C MET A 1 -29.95 -22.18 8.70
N SER A 2 -30.72 -21.10 8.53
CA SER A 2 -31.25 -20.66 7.23
C SER A 2 -30.09 -20.45 6.25
N GLY A 3 -30.34 -20.55 4.93
CA GLY A 3 -29.30 -20.40 3.90
C GLY A 3 -28.55 -19.05 3.99
N VAL A 4 -27.34 -19.00 3.42
CA VAL A 4 -26.51 -17.77 3.38
C VAL A 4 -27.01 -16.89 2.23
N VAL A 5 -27.23 -15.60 2.48
CA VAL A 5 -27.72 -14.66 1.46
C VAL A 5 -26.57 -13.79 0.95
N LEU A 6 -26.16 -14.03 -0.29
CA LEU A 6 -25.19 -13.20 -1.01
C LEU A 6 -25.96 -12.08 -1.73
N ASP A 7 -25.79 -10.85 -1.27
CA ASP A 7 -26.46 -9.67 -1.81
C ASP A 7 -25.54 -8.88 -2.74
N LYS A 8 -26.07 -7.80 -3.33
CA LYS A 8 -25.29 -6.87 -4.16
C LYS A 8 -24.01 -6.34 -3.47
N ARG A 9 -23.98 -6.24 -2.14
CA ARG A 9 -22.79 -5.75 -1.42
C ARG A 9 -21.67 -6.77 -1.51
N PHE A 10 -21.98 -8.06 -1.37
CA PHE A 10 -21.01 -9.14 -1.57
C PHE A 10 -20.36 -9.06 -2.94
N PHE A 11 -21.18 -8.98 -3.99
CA PHE A 11 -20.69 -8.94 -5.37
C PHE A 11 -19.89 -7.67 -5.66
N LEU A 12 -20.28 -6.53 -5.08
CA LEU A 12 -19.53 -5.30 -5.24
C LEU A 12 -18.18 -5.38 -4.52
N CYS A 13 -18.15 -5.82 -3.25
CA CYS A 13 -16.92 -6.03 -2.50
C CYS A 13 -15.94 -6.93 -3.26
N TRP A 14 -16.42 -8.08 -3.75
CA TRP A 14 -15.60 -8.97 -4.56
C TRP A 14 -15.14 -8.31 -5.87
N GLY A 15 -16.07 -7.74 -6.63
CA GLY A 15 -15.83 -7.18 -7.96
C GLY A 15 -14.84 -6.02 -7.97
N VAL A 16 -14.87 -5.12 -6.97
CA VAL A 16 -13.92 -4.00 -6.92
C VAL A 16 -12.49 -4.44 -6.67
N PHE A 17 -12.26 -5.52 -5.90
CA PHE A 17 -10.92 -6.07 -5.71
C PHE A 17 -10.43 -6.82 -6.95
N VAL A 18 -11.31 -7.51 -7.66
CA VAL A 18 -10.98 -8.12 -8.95
C VAL A 18 -10.61 -7.04 -9.99
N LEU A 19 -11.39 -5.97 -10.06
CA LEU A 19 -11.12 -4.84 -10.94
C LEU A 19 -9.78 -4.18 -10.61
N ALA A 20 -9.52 -3.88 -9.33
CA ALA A 20 -8.27 -3.28 -8.90
C ALA A 20 -7.05 -4.18 -9.19
N ALA A 21 -7.22 -5.51 -9.21
CA ALA A 21 -6.14 -6.45 -9.50
C ALA A 21 -5.56 -6.30 -10.92
N PHE A 22 -6.34 -5.83 -11.89
CA PHE A 22 -5.84 -5.59 -13.26
C PHE A 22 -4.82 -4.45 -13.34
N PHE A 23 -4.78 -3.58 -12.33
CA PHE A 23 -3.89 -2.42 -12.27
C PHE A 23 -2.73 -2.62 -11.28
N SER A 24 -2.63 -3.79 -10.65
CA SER A 24 -1.52 -4.08 -9.74
C SER A 24 -0.25 -4.39 -10.55
N PRO A 25 0.92 -3.87 -10.14
CA PRO A 25 2.21 -4.20 -10.77
C PRO A 25 2.48 -5.71 -10.83
N ASP A 26 2.05 -6.45 -9.82
CA ASP A 26 2.17 -7.92 -9.76
C ASP A 26 1.43 -8.62 -10.92
N ALA A 27 0.39 -7.99 -11.47
CA ALA A 27 -0.30 -8.51 -12.65
C ALA A 27 0.58 -8.47 -13.90
N HIS A 28 1.47 -7.48 -14.00
CA HIS A 28 2.36 -7.24 -15.15
C HIS A 28 3.69 -8.01 -15.04
N MET A 29 4.10 -8.39 -13.82
CA MET A 29 5.30 -9.22 -13.57
C MET A 29 5.08 -10.72 -13.85
N GLY A 30 3.85 -11.13 -14.15
CA GLY A 30 3.50 -12.50 -14.54
C GLY A 30 2.42 -12.54 -15.62
N TYR A 31 1.74 -13.67 -15.73
CA TYR A 31 0.53 -13.76 -16.55
C TYR A 31 -0.63 -13.07 -15.82
N VAL A 32 -1.07 -11.90 -16.32
CA VAL A 32 -2.20 -11.11 -15.79
C VAL A 32 -3.39 -12.00 -15.40
N ALA A 33 -3.79 -12.92 -16.28
CA ALA A 33 -4.90 -13.83 -16.04
C ALA A 33 -4.69 -14.72 -14.79
N LYS A 34 -3.47 -15.23 -14.57
CA LYS A 34 -3.15 -16.05 -13.40
C LYS A 34 -3.23 -15.25 -12.12
N PHE A 35 -2.72 -14.02 -12.11
CA PHE A 35 -2.76 -13.14 -10.95
C PHE A 35 -4.20 -12.72 -10.63
N VAL A 36 -4.95 -12.25 -11.62
CA VAL A 36 -6.36 -11.86 -11.44
C VAL A 36 -7.22 -13.04 -11.00
N LEU A 37 -7.00 -14.24 -11.54
CA LEU A 37 -7.71 -15.45 -11.10
C LEU A 37 -7.39 -15.77 -9.64
N LYS A 38 -6.11 -15.65 -9.24
CA LYS A 38 -5.68 -15.83 -7.84
C LYS A 38 -6.41 -14.85 -6.93
N VAL A 39 -6.38 -13.55 -7.26
CA VAL A 39 -7.08 -12.52 -6.48
C VAL A 39 -8.59 -12.76 -6.45
N SER A 40 -9.19 -13.12 -7.59
CA SER A 40 -10.63 -13.43 -7.68
C SER A 40 -11.03 -14.59 -6.78
N PHE A 41 -10.23 -15.65 -6.74
CA PHE A 41 -10.48 -16.81 -5.89
C PHE A 41 -10.37 -16.44 -4.40
N TYR A 42 -9.26 -15.83 -3.99
CA TYR A 42 -9.03 -15.52 -2.56
C TYR A 42 -9.98 -14.44 -2.04
N SER A 43 -10.31 -13.43 -2.85
CA SER A 43 -11.31 -12.43 -2.47
C SER A 43 -12.71 -13.03 -2.36
N ALA A 44 -13.12 -13.89 -3.30
CA ALA A 44 -14.38 -14.63 -3.19
C ALA A 44 -14.42 -15.50 -1.94
N ALA A 45 -13.37 -16.28 -1.70
CA ALA A 45 -13.24 -17.13 -0.51
C ALA A 45 -13.31 -16.33 0.79
N PHE A 46 -12.62 -15.20 0.86
CA PHE A 46 -12.63 -14.30 2.02
C PHE A 46 -14.02 -13.74 2.30
N PHE A 47 -14.62 -13.04 1.33
CA PHE A 47 -15.94 -12.43 1.52
C PHE A 47 -17.01 -13.48 1.76
N TYR A 48 -16.89 -14.65 1.14
CA TYR A 48 -17.84 -15.74 1.34
C TYR A 48 -17.73 -16.29 2.76
N GLY A 49 -16.52 -16.55 3.24
CA GLY A 49 -16.27 -16.96 4.62
C GLY A 49 -16.79 -15.94 5.63
N VAL A 50 -16.56 -14.65 5.40
CA VAL A 50 -17.13 -13.57 6.23
C VAL A 50 -18.66 -13.62 6.20
N TYR A 51 -19.31 -13.72 5.04
CA TYR A 51 -20.78 -13.79 4.95
C TYR A 51 -21.37 -15.04 5.64
N VAL A 52 -20.68 -16.18 5.58
CA VAL A 52 -21.07 -17.39 6.32
C VAL A 52 -21.01 -17.14 7.84
N LEU A 53 -19.98 -16.44 8.32
CA LEU A 53 -19.87 -16.06 9.73
C LEU A 53 -20.93 -15.02 10.14
N LEU A 54 -21.19 -14.03 9.28
CA LEU A 54 -22.21 -13.00 9.53
C LEU A 54 -23.62 -13.59 9.59
N ALA A 55 -23.89 -14.66 8.86
CA ALA A 55 -25.17 -15.38 8.93
C ALA A 55 -25.44 -16.03 10.30
N LEU A 56 -24.46 -16.08 11.20
CA LEU A 56 -24.61 -16.51 12.60
C LEU A 56 -25.02 -15.37 13.54
N LEU A 57 -24.93 -14.12 13.09
CA LEU A 57 -25.18 -12.94 13.91
C LEU A 57 -26.65 -12.51 13.88
N PRO A 58 -27.10 -11.70 14.86
CA PRO A 58 -28.42 -11.07 14.79
C PRO A 58 -28.55 -10.15 13.55
N PRO A 59 -29.73 -10.06 12.93
CA PRO A 59 -29.91 -9.38 11.63
C PRO A 59 -29.55 -7.89 11.65
N ARG A 60 -29.70 -7.21 12.80
CA ARG A 60 -29.27 -5.81 12.96
C ARG A 60 -27.76 -5.66 12.88
N VAL A 61 -27.02 -6.59 13.51
CA VAL A 61 -25.55 -6.57 13.53
C VAL A 61 -25.01 -7.01 12.16
N GLU A 62 -25.59 -8.05 11.57
CA GLU A 62 -25.27 -8.52 10.22
C GLU A 62 -25.33 -7.37 9.21
N GLU A 63 -26.41 -6.60 9.21
CA GLU A 63 -26.62 -5.49 8.28
C GLU A 63 -25.61 -4.36 8.47
N TRP A 64 -25.33 -4.00 9.73
CA TRP A 64 -24.34 -2.98 10.06
C TRP A 64 -22.92 -3.41 9.63
N VAL A 65 -22.54 -4.65 9.94
CA VAL A 65 -21.22 -5.18 9.57
C VAL A 65 -21.06 -5.32 8.06
N LYS A 66 -22.11 -5.69 7.31
CA LYS A 66 -22.08 -5.70 5.83
C LYS A 66 -21.85 -4.31 5.25
N ASN A 67 -22.48 -3.28 5.80
CA ASN A 67 -22.26 -1.89 5.37
C ASN A 67 -20.85 -1.41 5.69
N LEU A 68 -20.33 -1.73 6.88
CA LEU A 68 -18.96 -1.42 7.25
C LEU A 68 -17.96 -2.14 6.33
N LEU A 69 -18.17 -3.43 6.10
CA LEU A 69 -17.34 -4.23 5.19
C LEU A 69 -17.32 -3.66 3.78
N LEU A 70 -18.47 -3.21 3.28
CA LEU A 70 -18.56 -2.54 1.99
C LEU A 70 -17.79 -1.23 1.96
N ALA A 71 -17.96 -0.36 2.95
CA ALA A 71 -17.25 0.91 3.03
C ALA A 71 -15.72 0.72 3.06
N LEU A 72 -15.23 -0.19 3.90
CA LEU A 72 -13.82 -0.54 3.99
C LEU A 72 -13.30 -1.14 2.67
N SER A 73 -14.09 -2.02 2.04
CA SER A 73 -13.72 -2.65 0.76
C SER A 73 -13.60 -1.62 -0.35
N LEU A 74 -14.55 -0.67 -0.45
CA LEU A 74 -14.50 0.40 -1.44
C LEU A 74 -13.30 1.33 -1.21
N ALA A 75 -13.03 1.71 0.05
CA ALA A 75 -11.87 2.55 0.38
C ALA A 75 -10.55 1.86 0.02
N CYS A 76 -10.35 0.61 0.47
CA CYS A 76 -9.14 -0.14 0.17
C CYS A 76 -8.98 -0.44 -1.32
N ALA A 77 -10.04 -0.87 -2.01
CA ALA A 77 -9.99 -1.13 -3.45
C ALA A 77 -9.72 0.14 -4.25
N PHE A 78 -10.28 1.28 -3.84
CA PHE A 78 -10.00 2.58 -4.44
C PHE A 78 -8.52 2.94 -4.31
N VAL A 79 -7.94 2.85 -3.10
CA VAL A 79 -6.51 3.15 -2.90
C VAL A 79 -5.64 2.23 -3.75
N ARG A 80 -5.93 0.92 -3.77
CA ARG A 80 -5.19 -0.04 -4.61
C ARG A 80 -5.28 0.28 -6.10
N PHE A 81 -6.49 0.54 -6.58
CA PHE A 81 -6.72 0.92 -7.97
C PHE A 81 -5.97 2.21 -8.30
N PHE A 82 -6.13 3.25 -7.49
CA PHE A 82 -5.53 4.56 -7.74
C PHE A 82 -4.01 4.48 -7.77
N VAL A 83 -3.40 3.81 -6.78
CA VAL A 83 -1.94 3.70 -6.70
C VAL A 83 -1.37 2.81 -7.81
N GLY A 84 -2.06 1.71 -8.13
CA GLY A 84 -1.67 0.84 -9.25
C GLY A 84 -1.79 1.55 -10.60
N TYR A 85 -2.90 2.24 -10.84
CA TYR A 85 -3.16 2.94 -12.09
C TYR A 85 -2.27 4.19 -12.27
N ALA A 86 -2.15 5.03 -11.26
CA ALA A 86 -1.45 6.32 -11.38
C ALA A 86 0.07 6.20 -11.19
N PHE A 87 0.53 5.25 -10.35
CA PHE A 87 1.95 5.15 -9.96
C PHE A 87 2.58 3.80 -10.29
N ASN A 88 1.83 2.84 -10.86
CA ASN A 88 2.30 1.47 -11.06
C ASN A 88 2.93 0.91 -9.79
N MET A 89 2.25 1.11 -8.65
CA MET A 89 2.72 0.71 -7.34
C MET A 89 1.64 -0.06 -6.58
N ASP A 90 2.06 -0.95 -5.70
CA ASP A 90 1.17 -1.64 -4.75
C ASP A 90 1.14 -0.90 -3.41
N VAL A 91 0.07 -1.10 -2.63
CA VAL A 91 0.02 -0.56 -1.27
C VAL A 91 1.07 -1.29 -0.43
N ASN A 92 2.06 -0.52 0.04
CA ASN A 92 3.22 -1.00 0.74
C ASN A 92 3.60 -0.06 1.89
N GLN A 93 4.63 -0.44 2.65
CA GLN A 93 5.10 0.35 3.79
C GLN A 93 5.56 1.76 3.40
N ILE A 94 6.25 1.92 2.26
CA ILE A 94 6.78 3.21 1.80
C ILE A 94 5.63 4.19 1.56
N LEU A 95 4.60 3.77 0.81
CA LEU A 95 3.40 4.57 0.57
C LEU A 95 2.79 5.03 1.90
N LEU A 96 2.65 4.12 2.87
CA LEU A 96 2.05 4.43 4.17
C LEU A 96 2.91 5.38 5.01
N GLN A 97 4.24 5.24 4.96
CA GLN A 97 5.16 6.17 5.62
C GLN A 97 5.12 7.55 4.97
N THR A 98 5.05 7.63 3.65
CA THR A 98 4.87 8.89 2.93
C THR A 98 3.55 9.56 3.32
N LEU A 99 2.44 8.81 3.37
CA LEU A 99 1.15 9.34 3.83
C LEU A 99 1.19 9.80 5.30
N TYR A 100 1.94 9.10 6.15
CA TYR A 100 2.07 9.45 7.56
C TYR A 100 2.92 10.72 7.77
N ASN A 101 3.98 10.89 6.97
CA ASN A 101 4.91 12.01 7.09
C ASN A 101 4.46 13.26 6.32
N THR A 102 3.43 13.17 5.48
CA THR A 102 2.97 14.33 4.69
C THR A 102 2.14 15.29 5.53
N ASN A 103 2.06 16.54 5.06
CA ASN A 103 1.21 17.57 5.64
C ASN A 103 0.08 18.00 4.69
N THR A 104 -0.82 18.85 5.16
CA THR A 104 -1.98 19.30 4.38
C THR A 104 -1.61 20.11 3.13
N ALA A 105 -0.51 20.87 3.17
CA ALA A 105 -0.08 21.68 2.03
C ALA A 105 0.47 20.80 0.90
N GLU A 106 1.29 19.82 1.25
CA GLU A 106 1.80 18.80 0.33
C GLU A 106 0.67 17.95 -0.25
N ALA A 107 -0.26 17.47 0.59
CA ALA A 107 -1.40 16.69 0.14
C ALA A 107 -2.29 17.48 -0.83
N LEU A 108 -2.53 18.77 -0.57
CA LEU A 108 -3.29 19.63 -1.47
C LEU A 108 -2.55 19.89 -2.79
N ALA A 109 -1.24 20.15 -2.73
CA ALA A 109 -0.42 20.33 -3.92
C ALA A 109 -0.45 19.06 -4.79
N PHE A 110 -0.32 17.89 -4.17
CA PHE A 110 -0.47 16.60 -4.83
C PHE A 110 -1.86 16.45 -5.46
N LEU A 111 -2.95 16.70 -4.73
CA LEU A 111 -4.30 16.57 -5.30
C LEU A 111 -4.54 17.47 -6.52
N LYS A 112 -3.96 18.67 -6.54
CA LYS A 112 -4.03 19.57 -7.70
C LYS A 112 -3.34 18.99 -8.94
N THR A 113 -2.31 18.16 -8.79
CA THR A 113 -1.65 17.49 -9.93
C THR A 113 -2.44 16.30 -10.47
N GLN A 114 -3.37 15.73 -9.68
CA GLN A 114 -4.15 14.53 -10.05
C GLN A 114 -5.44 14.84 -10.82
N THR A 115 -5.63 16.07 -11.30
CA THR A 115 -6.88 16.52 -11.95
C THR A 115 -7.19 15.77 -13.24
N SER A 116 -6.18 15.27 -13.96
CA SER A 116 -6.33 14.44 -15.16
C SER A 116 -7.09 13.14 -14.91
N HIS A 117 -7.05 12.62 -13.68
CA HIS A 117 -7.68 11.35 -13.30
C HIS A 117 -9.10 11.51 -12.72
N LEU A 118 -9.57 12.76 -12.50
CA LEU A 118 -10.87 13.04 -11.88
C LEU A 118 -12.04 12.40 -12.61
N ALA A 119 -12.06 12.46 -13.95
CA ALA A 119 -13.14 11.89 -14.75
C ALA A 119 -13.26 10.38 -14.55
N LEU A 120 -12.12 9.67 -14.51
CA LEU A 120 -12.08 8.23 -14.28
C LEU A 120 -12.53 7.87 -12.86
N ILE A 121 -12.06 8.62 -11.85
CA ILE A 121 -12.46 8.43 -10.46
C ILE A 121 -13.97 8.65 -10.30
N LEU A 122 -14.52 9.72 -10.87
CA LEU A 122 -15.95 9.99 -10.84
C LEU A 122 -16.75 8.90 -11.55
N ALA A 123 -16.30 8.42 -12.70
CA ALA A 123 -16.93 7.31 -13.42
C ALA A 123 -16.95 6.02 -12.58
N LEU A 124 -15.86 5.70 -11.86
CA LEU A 124 -15.78 4.54 -10.99
C LEU A 124 -16.75 4.64 -9.81
N VAL A 125 -16.79 5.81 -9.15
CA VAL A 125 -17.70 6.09 -8.04
C VAL A 125 -19.16 6.01 -8.51
N LEU A 126 -19.49 6.65 -9.63
CA LEU A 126 -20.82 6.58 -10.24
C LEU A 126 -21.17 5.13 -10.60
N GLY A 127 -20.24 4.35 -11.15
CA GLY A 127 -20.44 2.93 -11.44
C GLY A 127 -20.79 2.12 -10.19
N CYS A 128 -20.09 2.34 -9.08
CA CYS A 128 -20.38 1.68 -7.80
C CYS A 128 -21.76 2.09 -7.26
N VAL A 129 -22.10 3.38 -7.31
CA VAL A 129 -23.40 3.90 -6.86
C VAL A 129 -24.54 3.34 -7.72
N LEU A 130 -24.39 3.36 -9.05
CA LEU A 130 -25.35 2.80 -10.00
C LEU A 130 -25.52 1.29 -9.79
N PHE A 131 -24.43 0.55 -9.56
CA PHE A 131 -24.50 -0.87 -9.25
C PHE A 131 -25.29 -1.14 -7.96
N LEU A 132 -25.07 -0.34 -6.91
CA LEU A 132 -25.84 -0.45 -5.66
C LEU A 132 -27.30 -0.03 -5.85
N TRP A 133 -27.59 0.96 -6.68
CA TRP A 133 -28.96 1.44 -6.90
C TRP A 133 -29.77 0.49 -7.79
N ALA A 134 -29.24 0.10 -8.95
CA ALA A 134 -29.91 -0.76 -9.93
C ALA A 134 -29.81 -2.25 -9.58
N GLY A 135 -28.73 -2.67 -8.92
CA GLY A 135 -28.48 -4.06 -8.59
C GLY A 135 -29.51 -4.60 -7.60
N ARG A 136 -30.26 -5.62 -8.01
CA ARG A 136 -31.18 -6.38 -7.15
C ARG A 136 -30.71 -7.82 -6.91
N PHE A 137 -29.42 -8.09 -7.15
CA PHE A 137 -28.83 -9.40 -6.94
C PHE A 137 -28.95 -9.83 -5.49
N LYS A 138 -29.69 -10.93 -5.29
CA LYS A 138 -29.80 -11.66 -4.03
C LYS A 138 -29.76 -13.14 -4.37
N TRP A 139 -28.68 -13.80 -4.01
CA TRP A 139 -28.54 -15.23 -4.19
C TRP A 139 -28.59 -15.92 -2.83
N VAL A 140 -29.65 -16.70 -2.62
CA VAL A 140 -29.82 -17.51 -1.40
C VAL A 140 -29.15 -18.86 -1.63
N VAL A 141 -28.08 -19.12 -0.90
CA VAL A 141 -27.31 -20.36 -0.99
C VAL A 141 -27.92 -21.40 -0.06
N SER A 142 -28.39 -22.52 -0.64
CA SER A 142 -28.96 -23.63 0.13
C SER A 142 -27.91 -24.29 1.03
N ARG A 143 -28.34 -24.97 2.11
CA ARG A 143 -27.40 -25.61 3.06
C ARG A 143 -26.46 -26.61 2.38
N ARG A 144 -26.96 -27.41 1.44
CA ARG A 144 -26.15 -28.39 0.70
C ARG A 144 -25.10 -27.69 -0.17
N LEU A 145 -25.52 -26.67 -0.90
CA LEU A 145 -24.61 -25.88 -1.73
C LEU A 145 -23.57 -25.14 -0.87
N ASN A 146 -23.95 -24.61 0.29
CA ASN A 146 -23.02 -23.96 1.21
C ASN A 146 -21.90 -24.91 1.66
N LEU A 147 -22.25 -26.16 2.03
CA LEU A 147 -21.26 -27.17 2.41
C LEU A 147 -20.33 -27.53 1.26
N ILE A 148 -20.86 -27.66 0.03
CA ILE A 148 -20.06 -27.92 -1.16
C ILE A 148 -19.09 -26.75 -1.41
N LEU A 149 -19.58 -25.50 -1.37
CA LEU A 149 -18.76 -24.31 -1.59
C LEU A 149 -17.66 -24.17 -0.52
N LEU A 150 -17.99 -24.38 0.75
CA LEU A 150 -16.99 -24.39 1.83
C LEU A 150 -15.95 -25.49 1.63
N GLY A 151 -16.37 -26.70 1.21
CA GLY A 151 -15.46 -27.80 0.88
C GLY A 151 -14.54 -27.45 -0.28
N LEU A 152 -15.05 -26.84 -1.35
CA LEU A 152 -14.25 -26.42 -2.51
C LEU A 152 -13.26 -25.30 -2.16
N VAL A 153 -13.70 -24.30 -1.39
CA VAL A 153 -12.83 -23.21 -0.91
C VAL A 153 -11.74 -23.79 -0.01
N GLY A 154 -12.11 -24.64 0.96
CA GLY A 154 -11.18 -25.29 1.88
C GLY A 154 -10.16 -26.16 1.15
N LEU A 155 -10.59 -26.93 0.15
CA LEU A 155 -9.72 -27.74 -0.69
C LEU A 155 -8.77 -26.87 -1.53
N GLY A 156 -9.26 -25.81 -2.16
CA GLY A 156 -8.43 -24.90 -2.96
C GLY A 156 -7.35 -24.21 -2.13
N VAL A 157 -7.72 -23.69 -0.96
CA VAL A 157 -6.76 -23.11 0.01
C VAL A 157 -5.80 -24.19 0.52
N GLY A 158 -6.31 -25.37 0.88
CA GLY A 158 -5.52 -26.49 1.39
C GLY A 158 -4.48 -27.01 0.40
N VAL A 159 -4.83 -27.13 -0.89
CA VAL A 159 -3.89 -27.51 -1.96
C VAL A 159 -2.78 -26.46 -2.09
N HIS A 160 -3.12 -25.16 -2.01
CA HIS A 160 -2.13 -24.10 -2.10
C HIS A 160 -1.18 -24.05 -0.89
N VAL A 161 -1.73 -24.22 0.32
CA VAL A 161 -0.96 -24.33 1.57
C VAL A 161 -0.09 -25.58 1.57
N GLY A 162 -0.62 -26.73 1.12
CA GLY A 162 0.15 -27.98 1.01
C GLY A 162 1.31 -27.86 0.02
N ARG A 163 1.08 -27.25 -1.15
CA ARG A 163 2.13 -26.99 -2.14
C ARG A 163 3.23 -26.09 -1.57
N THR A 164 2.85 -25.04 -0.85
CA THR A 164 3.83 -24.09 -0.28
C THR A 164 4.61 -24.71 0.87
N ALA A 165 3.97 -25.49 1.74
CA ALA A 165 4.64 -26.26 2.79
C ALA A 165 5.62 -27.29 2.20
N TYR A 166 5.22 -27.99 1.12
CA TYR A 166 6.09 -28.93 0.41
C TYR A 166 7.35 -28.26 -0.15
N LEU A 167 7.19 -27.15 -0.88
CA LEU A 167 8.33 -26.39 -1.42
C LEU A 167 9.21 -25.80 -0.32
N SER A 168 8.60 -25.30 0.76
CA SER A 168 9.31 -24.78 1.93
C SER A 168 10.18 -25.85 2.58
N ALA A 169 9.64 -27.06 2.75
CA ALA A 169 10.34 -28.20 3.32
C ALA A 169 11.55 -28.61 2.46
N GLN A 170 11.44 -28.56 1.13
CA GLN A 170 12.57 -28.78 0.22
C GLN A 170 13.70 -27.75 0.42
N MET A 171 13.36 -26.53 0.84
CA MET A 171 14.31 -25.46 1.15
C MET A 171 14.77 -25.45 2.63
N GLY A 172 14.48 -26.52 3.40
CA GLY A 172 14.90 -26.64 4.79
C GLY A 172 14.15 -25.72 5.76
N SER A 173 12.98 -25.20 5.39
CA SER A 173 12.18 -24.31 6.23
C SER A 173 10.74 -24.83 6.37
N LEU A 174 10.11 -24.67 7.54
CA LEU A 174 8.73 -25.10 7.75
C LEU A 174 7.78 -23.89 7.79
N ARG A 175 7.34 -23.42 6.62
CA ARG A 175 6.32 -22.36 6.50
C ARG A 175 4.95 -22.95 6.23
N LEU A 176 4.13 -23.05 7.29
CA LEU A 176 2.74 -23.56 7.24
C LEU A 176 1.71 -22.52 6.79
N ALA A 177 2.04 -21.23 6.89
CA ALA A 177 1.21 -20.14 6.37
C ALA A 177 1.98 -19.41 5.28
N PRO A 178 1.71 -19.66 3.99
CA PRO A 178 2.35 -18.91 2.93
C PRO A 178 2.00 -17.42 3.07
N PRO A 179 3.00 -16.53 3.17
CA PRO A 179 2.77 -15.08 3.13
C PRO A 179 1.86 -14.70 1.96
N GLU A 180 2.08 -15.38 0.83
CA GLU A 180 1.36 -15.24 -0.43
C GLU A 180 -0.16 -15.38 -0.37
N VAL A 181 -0.74 -16.10 0.60
CA VAL A 181 -2.20 -16.16 0.77
C VAL A 181 -2.67 -14.91 1.47
N LEU A 182 -2.07 -14.62 2.63
CA LEU A 182 -2.43 -13.47 3.47
C LEU A 182 -2.17 -12.14 2.75
N ASP A 183 -1.14 -12.08 1.91
CA ASP A 183 -0.78 -10.91 1.11
C ASP A 183 -1.68 -10.74 -0.14
N THR A 184 -2.54 -11.72 -0.44
CA THR A 184 -3.56 -11.61 -1.50
C THR A 184 -4.98 -11.38 -0.99
N LEU A 185 -5.21 -11.60 0.31
CA LEU A 185 -6.53 -11.43 0.88
C LEU A 185 -6.91 -9.93 0.93
N PRO A 186 -8.13 -9.59 0.47
CA PRO A 186 -8.62 -8.22 0.54
C PRO A 186 -8.70 -7.78 2.00
N LEU A 187 -8.44 -6.50 2.27
CA LEU A 187 -8.34 -5.88 3.61
C LEU A 187 -7.19 -6.39 4.49
N ILE A 188 -6.86 -7.68 4.45
CA ILE A 188 -5.78 -8.29 5.25
C ILE A 188 -4.40 -7.82 4.77
N LYS A 189 -4.16 -7.79 3.44
CA LYS A 189 -2.91 -7.22 2.88
C LYS A 189 -2.67 -5.80 3.41
N GLU A 190 -3.71 -4.97 3.36
CA GLU A 190 -3.64 -3.56 3.75
C GLU A 190 -3.44 -3.41 5.26
N ALA A 191 -4.20 -4.15 6.07
CA ALA A 191 -4.06 -4.16 7.51
C ALA A 191 -2.65 -4.59 7.93
N ARG A 192 -2.07 -5.59 7.25
CA ARG A 192 -0.69 -6.03 7.49
C ARG A 192 0.33 -4.97 7.08
N ALA A 193 0.16 -4.32 5.94
CA ALA A 193 1.04 -3.23 5.50
C ALA A 193 1.03 -2.07 6.51
N ILE A 194 -0.15 -1.69 7.00
CA ILE A 194 -0.33 -0.68 8.06
C ILE A 194 0.37 -1.12 9.35
N TYR A 195 0.12 -2.34 9.81
CA TYR A 195 0.74 -2.86 11.02
C TYR A 195 2.27 -2.91 10.92
N GLY A 196 2.81 -3.39 9.80
CA GLY A 196 4.26 -3.42 9.56
C GLY A 196 4.87 -2.02 9.54
N SER A 197 4.20 -1.05 8.94
CA SER A 197 4.63 0.35 8.92
C SER A 197 4.69 0.96 10.32
N LEU A 198 3.67 0.73 11.15
CA LEU A 198 3.61 1.21 12.53
C LEU A 198 4.74 0.61 13.39
N GLN A 199 4.99 -0.70 13.27
CA GLN A 199 6.09 -1.34 13.99
C GLN A 199 7.45 -0.77 13.58
N ALA A 200 7.68 -0.59 12.29
CA ALA A 200 8.94 -0.04 11.80
C ALA A 200 9.17 1.40 12.29
N GLY A 201 8.14 2.25 12.26
CA GLY A 201 8.22 3.61 12.78
C GLY A 201 8.51 3.67 14.28
N ALA A 202 7.86 2.80 15.07
CA ALA A 202 8.10 2.71 16.52
C ALA A 202 9.54 2.24 16.83
N GLY A 203 10.08 1.27 16.07
CA GLY A 203 11.44 0.78 16.26
C GLY A 203 12.51 1.83 15.98
N VAL A 204 12.33 2.67 14.95
CA VAL A 204 13.27 3.77 14.64
C VAL A 204 13.22 4.86 15.71
N ALA A 205 12.02 5.27 16.14
CA ALA A 205 11.86 6.27 17.19
C ALA A 205 12.45 5.78 18.53
N GLN A 206 12.22 4.54 18.91
CA GLN A 206 12.78 3.96 20.14
C GLN A 206 14.32 3.84 20.08
N ASN A 207 14.88 3.43 18.94
CA ASN A 207 16.33 3.36 18.76
C ASN A 207 17.00 4.74 18.72
N ALA A 208 16.31 5.76 18.20
CA ALA A 208 16.79 7.14 18.19
C ALA A 208 16.71 7.79 19.58
N LEU A 209 15.62 7.56 20.32
CA LEU A 209 15.42 8.11 21.67
C LEU A 209 16.22 7.38 22.77
N GLY A 210 16.55 6.11 22.55
CA GLY A 210 17.34 5.29 23.49
C GLY A 210 18.86 5.50 23.41
N ARG A 211 19.34 6.21 22.39
CA ARG A 211 20.75 6.61 22.31
C ARG A 211 20.92 7.97 22.98
N PRO A 212 21.61 8.06 24.13
CA PRO A 212 22.01 9.37 24.63
C PRO A 212 22.84 10.04 23.55
N TYR A 213 22.46 11.24 23.13
CA TYR A 213 23.29 12.08 22.27
C TYR A 213 24.69 12.14 22.91
N HIS A 214 25.74 11.91 22.12
CA HIS A 214 27.12 12.02 22.60
C HIS A 214 27.26 13.41 23.23
N LYS A 215 27.62 13.49 24.52
CA LYS A 215 27.62 14.75 25.27
C LYS A 215 28.67 15.75 24.77
N ASP A 216 29.50 15.35 23.82
CA ASP A 216 30.65 16.09 23.31
C ASP A 216 30.30 17.05 22.16
N TYR A 217 29.06 17.05 21.65
CA TYR A 217 28.64 18.00 20.59
C TYR A 217 28.37 19.43 21.10
N LEU A 218 28.34 19.64 22.42
CA LEU A 218 28.10 20.94 23.05
C LEU A 218 29.38 21.67 23.45
N SER A 219 30.56 21.20 23.02
CA SER A 219 31.78 22.00 23.16
C SER A 219 31.73 23.14 22.14
N VAL A 220 31.25 24.30 22.58
CA VAL A 220 31.37 25.55 21.83
C VAL A 220 32.85 25.91 21.82
N ASP A 221 33.49 25.80 20.66
CA ASP A 221 34.82 26.36 20.44
C ASP A 221 34.75 27.87 20.70
N GLN A 222 35.73 28.44 21.42
CA GLN A 222 35.72 29.86 21.80
C GLN A 222 35.83 30.84 20.62
N ASN A 223 35.91 30.32 19.39
CA ASN A 223 35.93 31.11 18.18
C ASN A 223 34.52 31.61 17.86
N ASN A 224 34.30 32.89 18.16
CA ASN A 224 33.06 33.61 17.92
C ASN A 224 32.81 33.79 16.41
N VAL A 225 32.15 32.81 15.78
CA VAL A 225 31.63 32.97 14.41
C VAL A 225 30.33 33.78 14.49
N PRO A 226 30.27 34.99 13.92
CA PRO A 226 29.15 35.90 14.15
C PRO A 226 27.84 35.44 13.50
N ASN A 227 27.90 34.64 12.43
CA ASN A 227 26.72 34.13 11.73
C ASN A 227 27.01 32.75 11.14
N VAL A 228 26.13 31.77 11.41
CA VAL A 228 26.17 30.44 10.82
C VAL A 228 24.91 30.26 9.98
N VAL A 229 25.08 29.89 8.71
CA VAL A 229 23.97 29.57 7.80
C VAL A 229 24.04 28.10 7.44
N LEU A 230 23.06 27.32 7.89
CA LEU A 230 22.89 25.92 7.47
C LEU A 230 21.98 25.88 6.25
N ILE A 231 22.50 25.36 5.14
CA ILE A 231 21.73 25.12 3.92
C ILE A 231 21.48 23.62 3.83
N VAL A 232 20.22 23.20 3.95
CA VAL A 232 19.79 21.82 3.71
C VAL A 232 19.25 21.74 2.29
N GLY A 233 19.96 21.05 1.41
CA GLY A 233 19.53 20.81 0.04
C GLY A 233 18.46 19.72 -0.04
N GLU A 234 17.62 19.77 -1.07
CA GLU A 234 16.68 18.70 -1.41
C GLU A 234 17.02 18.13 -2.79
N SER A 235 17.16 16.79 -2.87
CA SER A 235 17.25 16.04 -4.13
C SER A 235 18.35 16.45 -5.12
N ALA A 236 19.36 17.23 -4.68
CA ALA A 236 20.53 17.55 -5.48
C ALA A 236 21.56 16.41 -5.41
N SER A 237 21.82 15.76 -6.54
CA SER A 237 22.84 14.71 -6.66
C SER A 237 24.13 15.26 -7.24
N ARG A 238 25.26 14.86 -6.64
CA ARG A 238 26.62 15.22 -7.05
C ARG A 238 26.87 14.96 -8.54
N ASP A 239 26.42 13.82 -9.05
CA ASP A 239 26.72 13.37 -10.41
C ASP A 239 26.08 14.26 -11.50
N PHE A 240 25.08 15.05 -11.11
CA PHE A 240 24.36 15.96 -12.00
C PHE A 240 24.71 17.43 -11.74
N MET A 241 25.83 17.75 -11.11
CA MET A 241 26.24 19.14 -10.88
C MET A 241 27.52 19.47 -11.63
N GLY A 242 27.48 20.54 -12.44
CA GLY A 242 28.63 21.02 -13.22
C GLY A 242 29.90 21.27 -12.39
N VAL A 243 29.77 21.68 -11.12
CA VAL A 243 30.89 21.90 -10.17
C VAL A 243 31.65 20.63 -9.81
N TYR A 244 31.05 19.47 -10.05
CA TYR A 244 31.70 18.18 -9.87
C TYR A 244 32.04 17.49 -11.21
N GLY A 245 31.95 18.21 -12.34
CA GLY A 245 32.35 17.70 -13.66
C GLY A 245 31.19 17.23 -14.54
N TYR A 246 29.94 17.49 -14.17
CA TYR A 246 28.81 17.25 -15.07
C TYR A 246 28.88 18.18 -16.30
N VAL A 247 28.58 17.63 -17.48
CA VAL A 247 28.80 18.31 -18.78
C VAL A 247 27.90 19.54 -18.95
N VAL A 248 26.75 19.58 -18.28
CA VAL A 248 25.81 20.70 -18.36
C VAL A 248 26.18 21.76 -17.31
N PRO A 249 26.32 23.05 -17.68
CA PRO A 249 26.71 24.12 -16.75
C PRO A 249 25.53 24.59 -15.88
N ASN A 250 25.01 23.68 -15.06
CA ASN A 250 23.85 23.92 -14.18
C ASN A 250 24.21 24.40 -12.76
N THR A 251 25.49 24.64 -12.49
CA THR A 251 26.01 25.23 -11.23
C THR A 251 26.98 26.40 -11.51
N PRO A 252 26.61 27.37 -12.36
CA PRO A 252 27.54 28.39 -12.86
C PRO A 252 28.10 29.29 -11.74
N ASN A 253 27.27 29.65 -10.75
CA ASN A 253 27.70 30.47 -9.62
C ASN A 253 28.67 29.74 -8.70
N LEU A 254 28.44 28.44 -8.47
CA LEU A 254 29.34 27.61 -7.64
C LEU A 254 30.66 27.36 -8.38
N ASN A 255 30.64 27.16 -9.70
CA ASN A 255 31.84 27.07 -10.52
C ASN A 255 32.68 28.35 -10.44
N ALA A 256 32.03 29.52 -10.54
CA ALA A 256 32.72 30.80 -10.42
C ALA A 256 33.37 30.99 -9.04
N LEU A 257 32.73 30.54 -7.96
CA LEU A 257 33.26 30.63 -6.59
C LEU A 257 34.47 29.70 -6.37
N VAL A 258 34.42 28.47 -6.90
CA VAL A 258 35.54 27.52 -6.83
C VAL A 258 36.73 28.03 -7.65
N MET A 259 36.48 28.57 -8.85
CA MET A 259 37.54 29.10 -9.73
C MET A 259 38.12 30.43 -9.26
N GLY A 260 37.32 31.26 -8.57
CA GLY A 260 37.70 32.58 -8.08
C GLY A 260 38.49 32.58 -6.76
N GLY A 261 38.82 31.41 -6.20
CA GLY A 261 39.58 31.29 -4.94
C GLY A 261 38.82 31.74 -3.69
N GLY A 262 37.54 32.09 -3.81
CA GLY A 262 36.69 32.53 -2.71
C GLY A 262 36.18 31.35 -1.90
N GLY A 263 36.98 30.87 -0.93
CA GLY A 263 36.54 29.95 0.13
C GLY A 263 35.98 28.58 -0.31
N GLY A 264 36.08 28.22 -1.59
CA GLY A 264 35.53 26.99 -2.17
C GLY A 264 36.25 25.69 -1.80
N GLY A 265 37.20 25.73 -0.87
CA GLY A 265 37.96 24.55 -0.41
C GLY A 265 37.12 23.47 0.30
N LEU A 266 35.82 23.71 0.53
CA LEU A 266 34.92 22.80 1.24
C LEU A 266 33.73 22.30 0.40
N ALA A 267 33.60 22.70 -0.86
CA ALA A 267 32.51 22.22 -1.71
C ALA A 267 32.55 20.69 -1.93
N GLN A 268 33.70 20.03 -1.79
CA GLN A 268 33.84 18.58 -1.99
C GLN A 268 33.13 17.70 -0.94
N SER A 269 32.53 18.27 0.12
CA SER A 269 31.93 17.50 1.22
C SER A 269 30.43 17.76 1.45
N LEU A 270 29.76 18.53 0.58
CA LEU A 270 28.39 19.01 0.83
C LEU A 270 27.25 18.09 0.32
N CYS A 271 27.57 16.93 -0.24
CA CYS A 271 26.58 15.90 -0.55
C CYS A 271 27.07 14.56 0.01
N LEU A 272 26.56 14.21 1.20
CA LEU A 272 26.42 12.83 1.67
C LEU A 272 24.99 12.37 1.39
#